data_AF-W9GW87-F1
#
_entry.id   AF-W9GW87-F1
#
_cell.length_a   1.000
_cell.length_b   1.000
_cell.length_c   1.000
_cell.angle_alpha   90.00
_cell.angle_beta   90.00
_cell.angle_gamma   90.00
#
_symmetry.space_group_name_H-M   'P 1'
#
loop_
_entity.id
_entity.type
_entity.pdbx_description
1 polymer ?
#
loop_
_entity_poly.entity_id
_entity_poly.type
_entity_poly.pdbx_seq_one_letter_code
_entity_poly.pdbx_strand_id
1 'polypeptide(L)'
;MQRISYARHKFPPTVIRHAVWLYPRFTLSYRDVEDLLAERGLDVSYETVRRWVGKFGPAIARNLRRRRCEPSARWHLDEMVVCVAGKRMYL
;
A
#
# COMPACT_ATOMS: atom_id res chain seq x y z
N MET A 1 15.37 12.09 -1.17
CA MET A 1 14.50 10.89 -1.08
C MET A 1 15.09 9.96 -0.04
N GLN A 2 14.33 9.41 0.92
CA GLN A 2 14.91 8.40 1.81
C GLN A 2 15.24 7.16 0.97
N ARG A 3 16.51 6.74 1.01
CA ARG A 3 17.00 5.58 0.27
C ARG A 3 16.55 4.32 1.02
N ILE A 4 15.68 3.53 0.41
CA ILE A 4 15.21 2.27 0.98
C ILE A 4 16.25 1.20 0.69
N SER A 5 16.74 0.52 1.74
CA SER A 5 17.63 -0.62 1.61
C SER A 5 16.82 -1.92 1.55
N TYR A 6 17.03 -2.69 0.49
CA TYR A 6 16.41 -4.01 0.29
C TYR A 6 17.39 -5.15 0.58
N ALA A 7 18.54 -4.88 1.19
CA ALA A 7 19.52 -5.90 1.53
C ALA A 7 18.88 -7.01 2.41
N ARG A 8 19.35 -8.25 2.23
CA ARG A 8 18.89 -9.45 2.96
C ARG A 8 17.43 -9.84 2.70
N HIS A 9 16.92 -9.62 1.50
CA HIS A 9 15.63 -10.18 1.07
C HIS A 9 15.86 -11.12 -0.12
N LYS A 10 15.11 -12.23 -0.15
CA LYS A 10 15.15 -13.23 -1.23
C LYS A 10 14.75 -12.63 -2.58
N PHE A 11 13.77 -11.73 -2.57
CA PHE A 11 13.19 -11.18 -3.79
C PHE A 11 13.93 -9.93 -4.27
N PRO A 12 14.00 -9.71 -5.60
CA PRO A 12 14.55 -8.50 -6.16
C PRO A 12 13.88 -7.25 -5.59
N PRO A 13 14.62 -6.14 -5.39
CA PRO A 13 14.07 -4.88 -4.92
C PRO A 13 12.89 -4.37 -5.74
N THR A 14 12.87 -4.67 -7.04
CA THR A 14 11.80 -4.29 -7.97
C THR A 14 10.47 -4.95 -7.62
N VAL A 15 10.48 -6.25 -7.30
CA VAL A 15 9.30 -7.03 -6.88
C VAL A 15 8.77 -6.50 -5.56
N ILE A 16 9.64 -6.37 -4.55
CA ILE A 16 9.27 -5.87 -3.22
C ILE A 16 8.67 -4.46 -3.33
N ARG A 17 9.32 -3.58 -4.10
CA ARG A 17 8.85 -2.21 -4.30
C ARG A 17 7.49 -2.19 -5.00
N HIS A 18 7.27 -3.03 -6.00
CA HIS A 18 5.99 -3.09 -6.71
C HIS A 18 4.88 -3.59 -5.80
N ALA A 19 5.09 -4.71 -5.09
CA ALA A 19 4.13 -5.28 -4.15
C ALA A 19 3.73 -4.26 -3.06
N VAL A 20 4.71 -3.59 -2.45
CA VAL A 20 4.44 -2.58 -1.42
C VAL A 20 3.86 -1.29 -1.99
N TRP A 21 4.08 -0.99 -3.27
CA TRP A 21 3.49 0.18 -3.91
C TRP A 21 2.02 -0.03 -4.29
N LEU A 22 1.64 -1.25 -4.66
CA LEU A 22 0.24 -1.60 -4.98
C LEU A 22 -0.69 -1.33 -3.79
N TYR A 23 -0.27 -1.72 -2.59
CA TYR A 23 -1.09 -1.60 -1.37
C TYR A 23 -1.52 -0.16 -1.00
N PRO A 24 -0.64 0.86 -0.89
CA PRO A 24 -1.04 2.23 -0.58
C PRO A 24 -1.61 2.98 -1.79
N ARG A 25 -1.48 2.45 -3.01
CA ARG A 25 -1.92 3.12 -4.23
C ARG A 25 -3.32 2.71 -4.67
N PHE A 26 -3.67 1.45 -4.42
CA PHE A 26 -4.95 0.84 -4.76
C PHE A 26 -5.59 0.28 -3.50
N THR A 27 -6.91 0.18 -3.45
CA THR A 27 -7.67 -0.41 -2.34
C THR A 27 -7.58 -1.94 -2.35
N LEU A 28 -6.37 -2.49 -2.48
CA LEU A 28 -6.10 -3.92 -2.55
C LEU A 28 -5.82 -4.47 -1.15
N SER A 29 -6.37 -5.64 -0.87
CA SER A 29 -5.98 -6.47 0.27
C SER A 29 -4.58 -7.05 0.04
N TYR A 30 -3.88 -7.52 1.09
CA TYR A 30 -2.60 -8.20 0.84
C TYR A 30 -2.77 -9.55 0.14
N ARG A 31 -3.98 -10.16 0.13
CA ARG A 31 -4.26 -11.38 -0.62
C ARG A 31 -4.35 -11.07 -2.10
N ASP A 32 -5.00 -9.98 -2.45
CA ASP A 32 -5.08 -9.53 -3.84
C ASP A 32 -3.68 -9.25 -4.40
N VAL A 33 -2.77 -8.71 -3.58
CA VAL A 33 -1.37 -8.51 -3.98
C VAL A 33 -0.62 -9.83 -4.15
N GLU A 34 -0.87 -10.83 -3.31
CA GLU A 34 -0.34 -12.19 -3.47
C GLU A 34 -0.82 -12.81 -4.78
N ASP A 35 -2.13 -12.76 -5.08
CA ASP A 35 -2.71 -13.29 -6.30
C ASP A 35 -2.13 -12.61 -7.56
N LEU A 36 -1.99 -11.28 -7.55
CA LEU A 36 -1.38 -10.50 -8.65
C LEU A 36 0.11 -10.81 -8.87
N LEU A 37 0.81 -11.27 -7.84
CA LEU A 37 2.20 -11.74 -7.95
C LEU A 37 2.23 -13.17 -8.47
N ALA A 38 1.31 -14.03 -8.03
CA ALA A 38 1.16 -15.40 -8.50
C ALA A 38 0.83 -15.46 -10.01
N GLU A 39 -0.03 -14.57 -10.50
CA GLU A 39 -0.31 -14.41 -11.94
C GLU A 39 0.95 -14.12 -12.77
N ARG A 40 1.98 -13.51 -12.16
CA ARG A 40 3.28 -13.25 -12.77
C ARG A 40 4.32 -14.35 -12.51
N GLY A 41 3.91 -15.49 -11.96
CA GLY A 41 4.77 -16.61 -11.61
C GLY A 41 5.62 -16.37 -10.35
N LEU A 42 5.26 -15.41 -9.51
CA LEU A 42 5.99 -15.10 -8.28
C LEU A 42 5.23 -15.68 -7.07
N ASP A 43 5.77 -16.76 -6.51
CA ASP A 43 5.25 -17.37 -5.28
C ASP A 43 5.67 -16.53 -4.04
N VAL A 44 4.75 -15.67 -3.58
CA VAL A 44 4.94 -14.76 -2.44
C VAL A 44 3.71 -14.82 -1.55
N SER A 45 3.88 -15.29 -0.32
CA SER A 45 2.75 -15.38 0.61
C SER A 45 2.20 -14.01 1.04
N TYR A 46 0.90 -13.96 1.34
CA TYR A 46 0.23 -12.84 2.02
C TYR A 46 1.04 -12.26 3.21
N GLU A 47 1.56 -13.13 4.09
CA GLU A 47 2.33 -12.71 5.27
C GLU A 47 3.66 -12.06 4.87
N THR A 48 4.25 -12.47 3.76
CA THR A 48 5.45 -11.85 3.21
C THR A 48 5.15 -10.43 2.73
N VAL A 49 4.05 -10.26 2.00
CA VAL A 49 3.57 -8.93 1.56
C VAL A 49 3.28 -8.05 2.78
N ARG A 50 2.56 -8.56 3.79
CA ARG A 50 2.26 -7.84 5.03
C ARG A 50 3.52 -7.36 5.75
N ARG A 51 4.54 -8.23 5.87
CA ARG A 51 5.85 -7.86 6.47
C ARG A 51 6.58 -6.79 5.66
N TRP A 52 6.55 -6.89 4.33
CA TRP A 52 7.14 -5.86 3.47
C TRP A 52 6.41 -4.53 3.58
N VAL A 53 5.08 -4.53 3.64
CA VAL A 53 4.30 -3.31 3.83
C VAL A 53 4.61 -2.67 5.18
N GLY A 54 4.68 -3.44 6.25
CA GLY A 54 5.08 -2.92 7.57
C GLY A 54 6.48 -2.29 7.56
N LYS A 55 7.43 -2.94 6.88
CA LYS A 55 8.84 -2.50 6.84
C LYS A 55 9.09 -1.32 5.90
N PHE A 56 8.55 -1.37 4.68
CA PHE A 56 8.88 -0.44 3.59
C PHE A 56 7.77 0.57 3.31
N GLY A 57 6.52 0.23 3.66
CA GLY A 57 5.34 1.05 3.43
C GLY A 57 5.48 2.48 3.93
N PRO A 58 5.96 2.76 5.15
CA PRO A 58 6.11 4.13 5.64
C PRO A 58 7.03 5.00 4.77
N ALA A 59 8.14 4.44 4.29
CA ALA A 59 9.08 5.16 3.43
C ALA A 59 8.51 5.39 2.03
N ILE A 60 7.86 4.37 1.45
CA ILE A 60 7.20 4.47 0.13
C ILE A 60 6.05 5.48 0.18
N ALA A 61 5.18 5.41 1.20
CA ALA A 61 4.06 6.32 1.39
C ALA A 61 4.53 7.78 1.57
N ARG A 62 5.64 8.00 2.30
CA ARG A 62 6.23 9.35 2.44
C ARG A 62 6.74 9.89 1.10
N ASN A 63 7.39 9.04 0.30
CA ASN A 63 7.84 9.42 -1.03
C ASN A 63 6.66 9.70 -1.98
N LEU A 64 5.57 8.94 -1.88
CA LEU A 64 4.34 9.18 -2.65
C LEU A 64 3.67 10.51 -2.26
N ARG A 65 3.57 10.80 -0.96
CA ARG A 65 3.01 12.09 -0.47
C ARG A 65 3.80 13.29 -0.96
N ARG A 66 5.14 13.21 -0.95
CA ARG A 66 6.01 14.28 -1.46
C ARG A 66 5.88 14.55 -2.97
N ARG A 67 5.32 13.60 -3.73
CA ARG A 67 5.05 13.75 -5.16
C ARG A 67 3.63 14.25 -5.45
N ARG A 68 2.76 14.35 -4.44
CA ARG A 68 1.43 14.94 -4.62
C ARG A 68 1.59 16.45 -4.77
N CYS A 69 0.69 17.05 -5.55
CA CYS A 69 0.56 18.50 -5.59
C CYS A 69 0.21 19.03 -4.20
N GLU A 70 0.63 20.25 -3.90
CA GLU A 70 0.23 20.95 -2.69
C GLU A 70 -1.31 21.01 -2.63
N PRO A 71 -1.91 20.72 -1.46
CA PRO A 71 -3.35 20.85 -1.28
C PRO A 71 -3.82 22.28 -1.59
N SER A 72 -4.97 22.41 -2.24
CA SER A 72 -5.63 23.71 -2.40
C SER A 72 -6.09 24.24 -1.04
N ALA A 73 -6.14 25.56 -0.88
CA ALA A 73 -6.76 26.21 0.28
C ALA A 73 -8.28 25.97 0.37
N ARG A 74 -8.91 25.49 -0.72
CA ARG A 74 -10.32 25.11 -0.76
C ARG A 74 -10.50 23.65 -0.36
N TRP A 75 -11.32 23.43 0.67
CA TRP A 75 -11.69 22.10 1.16
C TRP A 75 -13.09 21.72 0.65
N HIS A 76 -13.25 20.48 0.22
CA HIS A 76 -14.56 19.86 0.00
C HIS A 76 -14.72 18.78 1.07
N LEU A 77 -15.83 18.81 1.80
CA LEU A 77 -16.15 17.79 2.78
C LEU A 77 -17.09 16.79 2.12
N ASP A 78 -16.64 15.55 1.98
CA ASP A 78 -17.49 14.45 1.57
C ASP A 78 -17.97 13.71 2.82
N GLU A 79 -19.28 13.57 2.97
CA GLU A 79 -19.88 12.80 4.06
C GLU A 79 -20.27 11.42 3.54
N MET A 80 -19.77 10.37 4.20
CA MET A 80 -20.07 8.98 3.87
C MET A 80 -20.74 8.28 5.04
N VAL A 81 -21.82 7.55 4.76
CA VAL A 81 -22.45 6.68 5.75
C VAL A 81 -21.99 5.24 5.54
N VAL A 82 -21.37 4.66 6.56
CA VAL A 82 -20.95 3.25 6.59
C VAL A 82 -21.74 2.44 7.59
N CYS A 83 -21.95 1.16 7.32
CA CYS A 83 -22.50 0.22 8.29
C CYS A 83 -21.35 -0.56 8.95
N VAL A 84 -21.12 -0.35 10.24
CA VAL A 84 -20.12 -1.07 11.04
C VAL A 84 -20.86 -1.93 12.06
N ALA A 85 -20.68 -3.25 11.98
CA ALA A 85 -21.38 -4.23 12.84
C ALA A 85 -22.91 -4.02 12.90
N GLY A 86 -23.52 -3.68 11.76
CA GLY A 86 -24.97 -3.46 11.65
C GLY A 86 -25.46 -2.08 12.07
N LYS A 87 -24.59 -1.17 12.52
CA LYS A 87 -24.95 0.21 12.87
C LYS A 87 -24.47 1.19 11.81
N ARG A 88 -25.35 2.11 11.38
CA ARG A 88 -24.98 3.22 10.49
C ARG A 88 -24.15 4.24 11.25
N MET A 89 -23.00 4.61 10.70
CA MET A 89 -22.06 5.59 11.25
C MET A 89 -21.65 6.57 10.15
N TYR A 90 -21.37 7.81 10.53
CA TYR A 90 -20.77 8.83 9.67
C TYR A 90 -19.25 8.74 9.81
N LEU A 91 -18.53 8.85 8.70
CA LEU A 91 -17.07 8.74 8.63
C LEU A 91 -16.40 10.11 8.44
#